data_AF-A0A3Q9XP83-F1
#
_entry.id   AF-A0A3Q9XP83-F1
#
_cell.length_a   1.000
_cell.length_b   1.000
_cell.length_c   1.000
_cell.angle_alpha   90.00
_cell.angle_beta   90.00
_cell.angle_gamma   90.00
#
_symmetry.space_group_name_H-M   'P 1'
#
loop_
_entity.id
_entity.type
_entity.pdbx_description
1 polymer ?
#
loop_
_entity_poly.entity_id
_entity_poly.type
_entity_poly.pdbx_seq_one_letter_code
_entity_poly.pdbx_strand_id
1 'polypeptide(L)'
;MFSLKVQTKRLKAMQIDTQNIDHLGLVAGMCEEIGLVDLIDQAVGSQAKNKHLTYGQAVKCMILNRLGFVSRTLYMYSEYFEDKLIDHL
;
A
#
# COMPACT_ATOMS: atom_id res chain seq x y z
N MET A 1 47.45 27.53 20.26
CA MET A 1 47.00 26.56 19.24
C MET A 1 45.93 25.65 19.84
N PHE A 2 44.74 26.15 20.18
CA PHE A 2 43.58 25.30 20.48
C PHE A 2 42.33 26.14 20.26
N SER A 3 42.03 26.40 19.00
CA SER A 3 40.81 27.09 18.60
C SER A 3 39.71 26.05 18.37
N LEU A 4 38.65 26.18 19.17
CA LEU A 4 37.27 25.81 18.90
C LEU A 4 37.04 25.10 17.54
N LYS A 5 37.11 23.77 17.53
CA LYS A 5 36.31 22.95 16.61
C LYS A 5 35.08 22.47 17.35
N VAL A 6 34.30 23.43 17.87
CA VAL A 6 32.96 23.18 18.40
C VAL A 6 32.11 22.69 17.24
N GLN A 7 32.01 21.37 17.15
CA GLN A 7 30.83 20.62 16.74
C GLN A 7 29.96 21.32 15.68
N THR A 8 30.50 21.44 14.47
CA THR A 8 29.69 21.50 13.26
C THR A 8 29.02 20.13 13.08
N LYS A 9 28.06 19.79 13.96
CA LYS A 9 27.08 18.73 13.68
C LYS A 9 26.39 19.15 12.40
N ARG A 10 26.85 18.58 11.28
CA ARG A 10 26.24 18.70 9.97
C ARG A 10 24.73 18.55 10.17
N LEU A 11 24.00 19.64 9.99
CA LEU A 11 22.60 19.56 9.61
C LEU A 11 22.60 18.74 8.33
N LYS A 12 22.21 17.45 8.45
CA LYS A 12 22.03 16.58 7.30
C LYS A 12 20.91 17.24 6.51
N ALA A 13 21.25 17.88 5.40
CA ALA A 13 20.27 18.54 4.54
C ALA A 13 19.15 17.52 4.27
N MET A 14 17.91 17.90 4.58
CA MET A 14 16.76 17.07 4.29
C MET A 14 16.62 17.04 2.77
N GLN A 15 17.23 16.03 2.15
CA GLN A 15 17.08 15.79 0.72
C GLN A 15 15.65 15.31 0.50
N ILE A 16 14.81 16.21 -0.01
CA ILE A 16 13.46 15.87 -0.44
C ILE A 16 13.60 15.27 -1.84
N ASP A 17 13.38 13.97 -1.91
CA ASP A 17 13.31 13.23 -3.16
C ASP A 17 11.85 13.00 -3.52
N THR A 18 11.50 13.22 -4.78
CA THR A 18 10.11 13.07 -5.26
C THR A 18 10.06 11.84 -6.14
N GLN A 19 9.22 10.89 -5.77
CA GLN A 19 9.03 9.66 -6.54
C GLN A 19 7.58 9.59 -7.01
N ASN A 20 7.39 9.32 -8.31
CA ASN A 20 6.07 9.04 -8.83
C ASN A 20 5.71 7.57 -8.52
N ILE A 21 4.55 7.37 -7.89
CA ILE A 21 4.03 6.05 -7.49
C ILE A 21 2.71 5.72 -8.20
N ASP A 22 2.30 6.53 -9.19
CA ASP A 22 1.09 6.36 -10.01
C ASP A 22 -0.16 6.02 -9.17
N HIS A 23 -0.94 5.03 -9.60
CA HIS A 23 -2.15 4.55 -8.93
C HIS A 23 -1.87 3.82 -7.62
N LEU A 24 -0.64 3.34 -7.39
CA LEU A 24 -0.32 2.61 -6.16
C LEU A 24 -0.42 3.51 -4.93
N GLY A 25 -0.12 4.81 -5.07
CA GLY A 25 -0.32 5.78 -4.00
C GLY A 25 -1.78 5.93 -3.58
N LEU A 26 -2.69 6.02 -4.55
CA LEU A 26 -4.12 6.12 -4.30
C LEU A 26 -4.67 4.83 -3.66
N VAL A 27 -4.30 3.67 -4.19
CA VAL A 27 -4.72 2.37 -3.65
C VAL A 27 -4.17 2.16 -2.23
N ALA A 28 -2.90 2.52 -1.98
CA ALA A 28 -2.31 2.44 -0.66
C ALA A 28 -3.03 3.36 0.33
N GLY A 29 -3.29 4.61 -0.07
CA GLY A 29 -4.04 5.58 0.75
C GLY A 29 -5.44 5.08 1.10
N MET A 30 -6.17 4.54 0.12
CA MET A 30 -7.50 3.96 0.35
C MET A 30 -7.46 2.77 1.31
N CYS A 31 -6.46 1.88 1.20
CA CYS A 31 -6.29 0.76 2.13
C CYS A 31 -6.08 1.22 3.58
N GLU A 32 -5.38 2.35 3.79
CA GLU A 32 -5.23 2.94 5.13
C GLU A 32 -6.53 3.60 5.60
N GLU A 33 -7.20 4.34 4.72
CA GLU A 33 -8.40 5.12 5.06
C GLU A 33 -9.54 4.22 5.54
N ILE A 34 -9.72 3.05 4.93
CA ILE A 34 -10.74 2.07 5.34
C ILE A 34 -10.29 1.16 6.49
N GLY A 35 -9.05 1.30 6.99
CA GLY A 35 -8.50 0.43 8.03
C GLY A 35 -8.41 -1.04 7.59
N LEU A 36 -8.10 -1.30 6.31
CA LEU A 36 -8.21 -2.63 5.70
C LEU A 36 -7.42 -3.70 6.46
N VAL A 37 -6.20 -3.35 6.89
CA VAL A 37 -5.31 -4.26 7.61
C VAL A 37 -5.95 -4.71 8.91
N ASP A 38 -6.48 -3.76 9.69
CA ASP A 38 -7.09 -4.02 10.98
C ASP A 38 -8.36 -4.86 10.84
N LEU A 39 -9.21 -4.55 9.84
CA LEU A 39 -10.41 -5.32 9.55
C LEU A 39 -10.08 -6.78 9.24
N ILE A 40 -9.06 -7.03 8.41
CA ILE A 40 -8.64 -8.38 8.04
C ILE A 40 -8.02 -9.09 9.24
N ASP A 41 -7.13 -8.42 9.98
CA ASP A 41 -6.48 -9.04 11.13
C ASP A 41 -7.49 -9.40 12.24
N GLN A 42 -8.53 -8.58 12.43
CA GLN A 42 -9.66 -8.89 13.32
C GLN A 42 -10.48 -10.08 12.81
N ALA A 43 -10.77 -10.14 11.52
CA ALA A 43 -11.57 -11.22 10.93
C ALA A 43 -10.87 -12.58 10.96
N VAL A 44 -9.54 -12.60 10.74
CA VAL A 44 -8.74 -13.85 10.74
C VAL A 44 -8.42 -14.32 12.16
N GLY A 45 -8.38 -13.40 13.12
CA GLY A 45 -8.13 -13.72 14.52
C GLY A 45 -6.69 -14.14 14.79
N SER A 46 -6.48 -15.40 15.18
CA SER A 46 -5.18 -15.88 15.67
C SER A 46 -4.08 -15.83 14.60
N GLN A 47 -3.02 -15.10 14.91
CA GLN A 47 -1.88 -14.91 14.03
C GLN A 47 -0.87 -16.07 14.21
N ALA A 48 -0.37 -16.66 13.12
CA ALA A 48 0.70 -17.65 13.22
C ALA A 48 1.98 -17.03 13.82
N LYS A 49 2.68 -17.76 14.71
CA LYS A 49 3.87 -17.24 15.41
C LYS A 49 5.10 -17.04 14.52
N ASN A 50 5.18 -17.74 13.38
CA ASN A 50 6.33 -17.72 12.48
C ASN A 50 6.03 -16.90 11.22
N LYS A 51 5.80 -15.60 11.36
CA LYS A 51 5.60 -14.72 10.21
C LYS A 51 6.20 -13.33 10.43
N HIS A 52 6.61 -12.71 9.33
CA HIS A 52 7.17 -11.36 9.32
C HIS A 52 6.11 -10.26 9.14
N LEU A 53 4.92 -10.63 8.66
CA LEU A 53 3.81 -9.71 8.34
C LEU A 53 2.50 -10.23 8.94
N THR A 54 1.61 -9.32 9.33
CA THR A 54 0.23 -9.69 9.69
C THR A 54 -0.54 -10.17 8.45
N TYR A 55 -1.70 -10.81 8.66
CA TYR A 55 -2.47 -11.29 7.51
C TYR A 55 -3.04 -10.11 6.71
N GLY A 56 -3.52 -9.07 7.39
CA GLY A 56 -3.96 -7.83 6.76
C GLY A 56 -2.85 -7.14 5.98
N GLN A 57 -1.63 -7.08 6.52
CA GLN A 57 -0.47 -6.55 5.80
C GLN A 57 -0.14 -7.37 4.56
N ALA A 58 -0.18 -8.71 4.65
CA ALA A 58 0.05 -9.57 3.51
C ALA A 58 -0.99 -9.32 2.40
N VAL A 59 -2.27 -9.18 2.76
CA VAL A 59 -3.34 -8.87 1.78
C VAL A 59 -3.16 -7.49 1.17
N LYS A 60 -2.83 -6.46 1.97
CA LYS A 60 -2.50 -5.13 1.45
C LYS A 60 -1.34 -5.18 0.46
N CYS A 61 -0.28 -5.93 0.77
CA CYS A 61 0.83 -6.16 -0.15
C CYS A 61 0.38 -6.88 -1.43
N MET A 62 -0.51 -7.86 -1.33
CA MET A 62 -1.08 -8.53 -2.51
C MET A 62 -1.86 -7.55 -3.38
N ILE A 63 -2.71 -6.70 -2.81
CA ILE A 63 -3.49 -5.69 -3.55
C ILE A 63 -2.56 -4.71 -4.25
N LEU A 64 -1.53 -4.21 -3.56
CA LEU A 64 -0.53 -3.31 -4.16
C LEU A 64 0.32 -4.02 -5.23
N ASN A 65 0.57 -5.32 -5.06
CA ASN A 65 1.17 -6.17 -6.07
C ASN A 65 0.17 -6.59 -7.18
N ARG A 66 -1.06 -6.09 -7.12
CA ARG A 66 -2.19 -6.34 -8.04
C ARG A 66 -2.70 -7.78 -8.05
N LEU A 67 -2.56 -8.56 -6.96
CA LEU A 67 -3.11 -9.92 -6.79
C LEU A 67 -2.77 -10.89 -7.95
N GLY A 68 -1.78 -10.58 -8.80
CA GLY A 68 -1.51 -11.30 -10.04
C GLY A 68 -2.39 -10.92 -11.25
N PHE A 69 -3.28 -9.94 -11.14
CA PHE A 69 -4.08 -9.36 -12.24
C PHE A 69 -3.28 -8.45 -13.17
N VAL A 70 -2.07 -8.86 -13.55
CA VAL A 70 -1.28 -8.15 -14.57
C VAL A 70 -1.74 -8.53 -15.99
N SER A 71 -2.59 -9.55 -16.15
CA SER A 71 -2.84 -10.14 -17.47
C SER A 71 -4.21 -9.85 -18.08
N ARG A 72 -5.25 -9.47 -17.33
CA ARG A 72 -6.56 -9.10 -17.90
C ARG A 72 -7.26 -8.03 -17.07
N THR A 73 -7.55 -6.91 -17.72
CA THR A 73 -8.38 -5.83 -17.21
C THR A 73 -9.77 -6.35 -16.84
N LEU A 74 -10.35 -5.86 -15.73
CA LEU A 74 -11.61 -6.35 -15.18
C LEU A 74 -12.80 -6.29 -16.14
N TYR A 75 -12.82 -5.34 -17.08
CA TYR A 75 -13.84 -5.24 -18.14
C TYR A 75 -13.86 -6.46 -19.09
N MET A 76 -12.86 -7.34 -19.05
CA MET A 76 -12.83 -8.57 -19.84
C MET A 76 -13.63 -9.71 -19.21
N TYR A 77 -14.13 -9.54 -17.98
CA TYR A 77 -14.98 -10.50 -17.29
C TYR A 77 -16.42 -10.00 -17.33
N SER A 78 -17.36 -10.87 -17.73
CA SER A 78 -18.78 -10.52 -17.84
C SER A 78 -19.36 -10.11 -16.48
N GLU A 79 -18.88 -10.77 -15.43
CA GLU A 79 -19.25 -10.61 -14.03
C GLU A 79 -18.90 -9.20 -13.50
N TYR A 80 -17.91 -8.52 -14.09
CA TYR A 80 -17.58 -7.13 -13.73
C TYR A 80 -18.72 -6.16 -14.01
N PHE A 81 -19.60 -6.49 -14.96
CA PHE A 81 -20.67 -5.63 -15.39
C PHE A 81 -22.03 -5.97 -14.79
N GLU A 82 -22.17 -7.10 -14.09
CA GLU A 82 -23.46 -7.53 -13.53
C GLU A 82 -24.06 -6.50 -12.56
N ASP A 83 -23.21 -5.82 -11.79
CA ASP A 83 -23.63 -4.77 -10.85
C ASP A 83 -23.51 -3.34 -11.43
N LYS A 84 -23.23 -3.22 -12.74
CA LYS A 84 -23.12 -1.93 -13.42
C LYS A 84 -24.30 -1.76 -14.35
N LEU A 85 -24.96 -0.60 -14.28
CA LEU A 85 -26.02 -0.22 -15.23
C LEU A 85 -25.42 0.03 -16.62
N ILE A 86 -25.13 -1.03 -17.35
CA ILE A 86 -24.63 -0.99 -18.73
C ILE A 86 -25.74 -1.15 -19.78
N ASP A 87 -26.93 -1.62 -19.38
CA ASP A 87 -28.11 -1.78 -20.25
C ASP A 87 -28.78 -0.45 -20.69
N HIS A 88 -28.34 0.70 -20.16
CA HIS A 88 -28.96 2.01 -20.43
C HIS A 88 -28.07 2.98 -21.22
N LEU A 89 -27.05 2.47 -21.93
CA LEU A 89 -26.19 3.26 -22.82
C LEU A 89 -26.64 3.11 -24.28
#